data_AF-A0AAD7SFY0-F1
#
_entry.id   AF-A0AAD7SFY0-F1
#
_cell.length_a   1.000
_cell.length_b   1.000
_cell.length_c   1.000
_cell.angle_alpha   90.00
_cell.angle_beta   90.00
_cell.angle_gamma   90.00
#
_symmetry.space_group_name_H-M   'P 1'
#
loop_
_entity.id
_entity.type
_entity.pdbx_description
1 polymer ?
#
loop_
_entity_poly.entity_id
_entity_poly.type
_entity_poly.pdbx_seq_one_letter_code
_entity_poly.pdbx_strand_id
1 'polypeptide(L)'
;MVDMMSSFGKMLLRRRVLNSSQEETRFFRCLSTLDLIALGVGSTLGAGVYVLAGEVAREKAGPAIVLCFLIAALSSVLAGLCYAEFGARVPKTGSAYLYSYVTVGEIWAFITGWNLILSYNIGTASVARAWSSTFDNLVEQKISIFFKASMSMKVPGKILADYPDLFALILVLLLTGLLAFGVSESALVNKIFTGVNLVVLSFVIVSGFVKGDTRNWNLTVDDFINKTNVTDPKLIDSIFGSGGFAPFGFKGVLSGAATCFYAFVGFDCIATTSEEAKNPMRSIPIGIVASLLICFFAYFGVSAALTLMMPYYSLDIQSPLPEAFSHVGWAPARYIVAVGSLCALSTSLLGSMFPMPRVIYAMAEDGLLFRFLSRMNKKTKTPLLATVVSGCVAALMAFLFDLAALVDLMSIGTLLAYSLVAVCVLILRYQPGTLNLHSSQCEKLMDLTKGEKGDDSADECSQEPGPRQERFSWRLLFVPSRGTPTDASGTIVYITAAVISVLFTLLCIVLAVWGSEVVEGQPIWVVVCVVLSLLSLLCIVIIWRQPESTEALTFKVPLLPVLPLVSIFVNIYLMMQFDLATWCRFAVWMAIGFLIYFAYGIRNSSEAQKYKPHDRAKAPIHKSEAEPMTA
;
A
#
# COMPACT_ATOMS: atom_id res chain seq x y z
N MET A 1 20.39 -30.75 -15.19
CA MET A 1 19.15 -30.32 -14.51
C MET A 1 19.45 -29.33 -13.38
N VAL A 2 20.38 -29.62 -12.47
CA VAL A 2 20.77 -28.73 -11.36
C VAL A 2 21.33 -27.38 -11.85
N ASP A 3 22.19 -27.35 -12.87
CA ASP A 3 22.70 -26.08 -13.43
C ASP A 3 21.62 -25.25 -14.12
N MET A 4 20.65 -25.91 -14.74
CA MET A 4 19.50 -25.24 -15.36
C MET A 4 18.58 -24.64 -14.29
N MET A 5 18.33 -25.37 -13.18
CA MET A 5 17.56 -24.86 -12.04
C MET A 5 18.30 -23.74 -11.29
N SER A 6 19.62 -23.85 -11.15
CA SER A 6 20.49 -22.82 -10.56
C SER A 6 20.52 -21.56 -11.41
N SER A 7 20.66 -21.69 -12.74
CA SER A 7 20.59 -20.59 -13.69
C SER A 7 19.22 -19.91 -13.66
N PHE A 8 18.14 -20.70 -13.70
CA PHE A 8 16.78 -20.20 -13.62
C PHE A 8 16.49 -19.48 -12.30
N GLY A 9 16.93 -20.03 -11.17
CA GLY A 9 16.83 -19.37 -9.86
C GLY A 9 17.60 -18.06 -9.79
N LYS A 10 18.81 -18.01 -10.35
CA LYS A 10 19.60 -16.77 -10.47
C LYS A 10 18.91 -15.73 -11.36
N MET A 11 18.18 -16.14 -12.40
CA MET A 11 17.40 -15.22 -13.24
C MET A 11 16.25 -14.57 -12.46
N LEU A 12 15.55 -15.33 -11.61
CA LEU A 12 14.42 -14.83 -10.81
C LEU A 12 14.83 -13.93 -9.65
N LEU A 13 16.03 -14.13 -9.11
CA LEU A 13 16.54 -13.41 -7.93
C LEU A 13 17.51 -12.27 -8.28
N ARG A 14 17.56 -11.82 -9.54
CA ARG A 14 18.38 -10.66 -9.93
C ARG A 14 17.99 -9.43 -9.13
N ARG A 15 18.98 -8.71 -8.61
CA ARG A 15 18.76 -7.46 -7.88
C ARG A 15 19.20 -6.28 -8.72
N ARG A 16 18.45 -5.19 -8.65
CA ARG A 16 18.79 -3.94 -9.34
C ARG A 16 19.88 -3.20 -8.58
N VAL A 17 21.01 -2.92 -9.23
CA VAL A 17 22.08 -2.08 -8.69
C VAL A 17 21.80 -0.62 -9.05
N LEU A 18 21.71 0.25 -8.05
CA LEU A 18 21.54 1.68 -8.23
C LEU A 18 22.92 2.34 -8.41
N ASN A 19 23.27 2.69 -9.64
CA ASN A 19 24.52 3.41 -9.93
C ASN A 19 24.35 4.91 -9.63
N SER A 20 25.35 5.50 -8.97
CA SER A 20 25.41 6.92 -8.57
C SER A 20 25.61 7.91 -9.74
N SER A 21 25.53 7.46 -11.00
CA SER A 21 25.61 8.39 -12.12
C SER A 21 24.47 9.40 -12.01
N GLN A 22 24.81 10.69 -12.07
CA GLN A 22 23.91 11.83 -12.19
C GLN A 22 23.03 11.72 -13.44
N GLU A 23 22.17 10.70 -13.52
CA GLU A 23 21.07 10.73 -14.45
C GLU A 23 20.11 11.80 -13.92
N GLU A 24 20.11 12.95 -14.60
CA GLU A 24 19.16 14.02 -14.41
C GLU A 24 17.77 13.43 -14.19
N THR A 25 17.11 13.83 -13.10
CA THR A 25 15.76 13.35 -12.81
C THR A 25 14.88 13.65 -14.03
N ARG A 26 14.31 12.60 -14.63
CA ARG A 26 13.46 12.75 -15.82
C ARG A 26 12.15 13.48 -15.52
N PHE A 27 11.77 13.54 -14.24
CA PHE A 27 10.62 14.31 -13.76
C PHE A 27 11.03 15.70 -13.22
N PHE A 28 10.11 16.65 -13.26
CA PHE A 28 10.29 17.96 -12.65
C PHE A 28 10.09 17.89 -11.13
N ARG A 29 11.02 18.46 -10.36
CA ARG A 29 10.87 18.62 -8.91
C ARG A 29 9.95 19.80 -8.59
N CYS A 30 8.65 19.57 -8.60
CA CYS A 30 7.64 20.60 -8.37
C CYS A 30 6.92 20.47 -7.01
N LEU A 31 6.88 19.30 -6.40
CA LEU A 31 6.06 19.04 -5.21
C LEU A 31 6.75 19.49 -3.91
N SER A 32 6.04 20.31 -3.14
CA SER A 32 6.42 20.69 -1.77
C SER A 32 5.94 19.65 -0.75
N THR A 33 6.41 19.74 0.50
CA THR A 33 5.96 18.87 1.59
C THR A 33 4.44 18.98 1.83
N LEU A 34 3.87 20.17 1.71
CA LEU A 34 2.42 20.37 1.85
C LEU A 34 1.65 19.73 0.69
N ASP A 35 2.19 19.79 -0.54
CA ASP A 35 1.56 19.13 -1.69
C ASP A 35 1.57 17.60 -1.51
N LEU A 36 2.64 17.04 -0.94
CA LEU A 36 2.72 15.61 -0.60
C LEU A 36 1.74 15.22 0.52
N ILE A 37 1.58 16.04 1.56
CA ILE A 37 0.59 15.81 2.61
C ILE A 37 -0.82 15.87 2.02
N ALA A 38 -1.13 16.89 1.22
CA ALA A 38 -2.42 17.01 0.55
C ALA A 38 -2.68 15.85 -0.42
N LEU A 39 -1.65 15.37 -1.13
CA LEU A 39 -1.75 14.20 -1.99
C LEU A 39 -2.06 12.93 -1.19
N GLY A 40 -1.36 12.69 -0.08
CA GLY A 40 -1.60 11.51 0.78
C GLY A 40 -2.93 11.56 1.51
N VAL A 41 -3.31 12.71 2.06
CA VAL A 41 -4.62 12.91 2.70
C VAL A 41 -5.73 12.79 1.67
N GLY A 42 -5.57 13.42 0.50
CA GLY A 42 -6.54 13.39 -0.58
C GLY A 42 -6.75 11.99 -1.17
N SER A 43 -5.67 11.23 -1.37
CA SER A 43 -5.76 9.84 -1.85
C SER A 43 -6.44 8.92 -0.83
N THR A 44 -6.12 9.10 0.45
CA THR A 44 -6.58 8.24 1.54
C THR A 44 -8.00 8.58 1.99
N LEU A 45 -8.36 9.86 2.13
CA LEU A 45 -9.72 10.31 2.51
C LEU A 45 -10.67 10.34 1.31
N GLY A 46 -11.13 9.15 0.91
CA GLY A 46 -12.06 8.97 -0.20
C GLY A 46 -13.29 8.14 0.18
N ALA A 47 -13.60 7.15 -0.66
CA ALA A 47 -14.75 6.26 -0.50
C ALA A 47 -14.79 5.54 0.87
N GLY A 48 -13.63 5.37 1.51
CA GLY A 48 -13.52 4.78 2.85
C GLY A 48 -14.34 5.52 3.91
N VAL A 49 -14.28 6.86 3.95
CA VAL A 49 -14.96 7.64 5.01
C VAL A 49 -16.45 7.76 4.68
N TYR A 50 -16.73 8.03 3.41
CA TYR A 50 -18.03 8.50 2.96
C TYR A 50 -19.02 7.38 2.65
N VAL A 51 -18.54 6.19 2.27
CA VAL A 51 -19.38 5.05 1.88
C VAL A 51 -19.09 3.85 2.78
N LEU A 52 -17.83 3.41 2.83
CA LEU A 52 -17.45 2.16 3.50
C LEU A 52 -17.72 2.19 5.02
N ALA A 53 -17.61 3.36 5.65
CA ALA A 53 -17.92 3.52 7.07
C ALA A 53 -19.38 3.14 7.40
N GLY A 54 -20.33 3.41 6.50
CA GLY A 54 -21.74 3.01 6.69
C GLY A 54 -21.95 1.51 6.50
N GLU A 55 -21.38 0.96 5.43
CA GLU A 55 -21.45 -0.48 5.11
C GLU A 55 -20.88 -1.34 6.24
N VAL A 56 -19.66 -1.04 6.70
CA VAL A 56 -19.00 -1.81 7.78
C VAL A 56 -19.73 -1.66 9.11
N ALA A 57 -20.25 -0.47 9.41
CA ALA A 57 -21.02 -0.25 10.63
C ALA A 57 -22.33 -1.04 10.60
N ARG A 58 -23.01 -1.10 9.45
CA ARG A 58 -24.28 -1.83 9.31
C ARG A 58 -24.10 -3.34 9.32
N GLU A 59 -23.15 -3.87 8.54
CA GLU A 59 -23.09 -5.30 8.23
C GLU A 59 -22.06 -6.09 9.04
N LYS A 60 -21.03 -5.43 9.61
CA LYS A 60 -19.88 -6.15 10.20
C LYS A 60 -19.58 -5.81 11.65
N ALA A 61 -19.59 -4.54 12.02
CA ALA A 61 -19.01 -4.09 13.29
C ALA A 61 -20.00 -3.39 14.24
N GLY A 62 -21.08 -2.81 13.72
CA GLY A 62 -21.93 -1.93 14.54
C GLY A 62 -21.17 -0.68 15.01
N PRO A 63 -21.49 -0.16 16.21
CA PRO A 63 -20.75 0.93 16.85
C PRO A 63 -19.25 0.64 17.05
N ALA A 64 -18.86 -0.63 17.16
CA ALA A 64 -17.47 -1.04 17.30
C ALA A 64 -16.61 -0.79 16.04
N ILE A 65 -17.18 -0.23 14.96
CA ILE A 65 -16.42 0.28 13.81
C ILE A 65 -15.30 1.25 14.21
N VAL A 66 -15.47 1.97 15.31
CA VAL A 66 -14.43 2.86 15.87
C VAL A 66 -13.16 2.07 16.23
N LEU A 67 -13.31 0.85 16.76
CA LEU A 67 -12.19 -0.07 17.02
C LEU A 67 -11.63 -0.65 15.73
N CYS A 68 -12.47 -0.92 14.73
CA CYS A 68 -12.03 -1.38 13.41
C CYS A 68 -11.07 -0.37 12.76
N PHE A 69 -11.44 0.91 12.75
CA PHE A 69 -10.58 1.97 12.23
C PHE A 69 -9.31 2.17 13.07
N LEU A 70 -9.36 1.99 14.39
CA LEU A 70 -8.17 2.03 15.24
C LEU A 70 -7.17 0.91 14.87
N ILE A 71 -7.64 -0.33 14.73
CA ILE A 71 -6.80 -1.47 14.34
C ILE A 71 -6.22 -1.26 12.94
N ALA A 72 -7.05 -0.83 11.99
CA ALA A 72 -6.63 -0.53 10.63
C ALA A 72 -5.58 0.61 10.58
N ALA A 73 -5.77 1.67 11.37
CA ALA A 73 -4.84 2.79 11.45
C ALA A 73 -3.48 2.36 12.04
N LEU A 74 -3.49 1.57 13.11
CA LEU A 74 -2.27 1.04 13.71
C LEU A 74 -1.49 0.19 12.71
N SER A 75 -2.17 -0.69 11.97
CA SER A 75 -1.55 -1.48 10.90
C SER A 75 -0.90 -0.58 9.83
N SER A 76 -1.64 0.43 9.35
CA SER A 76 -1.17 1.36 8.32
C SER A 76 -0.04 2.28 8.79
N VAL A 77 -0.02 2.69 10.05
CA VAL A 77 1.10 3.45 10.63
C VAL A 77 2.36 2.59 10.70
N LEU A 78 2.25 1.34 11.14
CA LEU A 78 3.38 0.40 11.16
C LEU A 78 3.98 0.21 9.75
N ALA A 79 3.12 0.00 8.75
CA ALA A 79 3.55 -0.07 7.36
C ALA A 79 4.13 1.27 6.86
N GLY A 80 3.47 2.38 7.15
CA GLY A 80 3.87 3.73 6.76
C GLY A 80 5.25 4.14 7.25
N LEU A 81 5.62 3.73 8.47
CA LEU A 81 6.97 3.95 9.01
C LEU A 81 8.03 3.19 8.21
N CYS A 82 7.76 1.95 7.80
CA CYS A 82 8.65 1.18 6.91
C CYS A 82 8.79 1.87 5.54
N TYR A 83 7.70 2.36 4.96
CA TYR A 83 7.73 3.14 3.72
C TYR A 83 8.51 4.45 3.87
N ALA A 84 8.38 5.15 5.00
CA ALA A 84 9.07 6.40 5.28
C ALA A 84 10.60 6.22 5.28
N GLU A 85 11.11 5.16 5.94
CA GLU A 85 12.55 4.87 5.94
C GLU A 85 13.05 4.52 4.53
N PHE A 86 12.33 3.68 3.81
CA PHE A 86 12.77 3.28 2.47
C PHE A 86 12.71 4.44 1.47
N GLY A 87 11.66 5.26 1.54
CA GLY A 87 11.50 6.46 0.71
C GLY A 87 12.54 7.54 1.01
N ALA A 88 13.01 7.64 2.26
CA ALA A 88 14.13 8.51 2.60
C ALA A 88 15.47 7.97 2.07
N ARG A 89 15.64 6.64 2.04
CA ARG A 89 16.86 5.96 1.53
C ARG A 89 16.98 5.98 0.02
N VAL A 90 15.90 5.68 -0.71
CA VAL A 90 15.91 5.52 -2.17
C VAL A 90 14.90 6.48 -2.80
N PRO A 91 15.29 7.74 -3.06
CA PRO A 91 14.41 8.77 -3.61
C PRO A 91 14.28 8.63 -5.15
N LYS A 92 13.82 7.46 -5.58
CA LYS A 92 13.58 7.11 -6.98
C LYS A 92 12.12 6.67 -7.17
N THR A 93 11.59 6.86 -8.37
CA THR A 93 10.19 6.54 -8.71
C THR A 93 10.01 5.02 -8.72
N GLY A 94 8.88 4.54 -8.21
CA GLY A 94 8.53 3.11 -8.22
C GLY A 94 8.13 2.53 -6.87
N SER A 95 8.26 3.29 -5.76
CA SER A 95 7.76 2.89 -4.43
C SER A 95 8.15 1.44 -4.08
N ALA A 96 7.21 0.65 -3.55
CA ALA A 96 7.44 -0.73 -3.11
C ALA A 96 7.98 -1.69 -4.17
N TYR A 97 7.68 -1.45 -5.46
CA TYR A 97 8.28 -2.22 -6.57
C TYR A 97 9.80 -2.07 -6.58
N LEU A 98 10.28 -0.83 -6.57
CA LEU A 98 11.72 -0.54 -6.60
C LEU A 98 12.39 -1.04 -5.31
N TYR A 99 11.72 -0.87 -4.17
CA TYR A 99 12.24 -1.31 -2.87
C TYR A 99 12.50 -2.82 -2.85
N SER A 100 11.56 -3.59 -3.38
CA SER A 100 11.66 -5.05 -3.49
C SER A 100 12.70 -5.49 -4.52
N TYR A 101 12.88 -4.73 -5.61
CA TYR A 101 13.86 -5.06 -6.64
C TYR A 101 15.31 -4.89 -6.17
N VAL A 102 15.56 -3.88 -5.34
CA VAL A 102 16.90 -3.63 -4.79
C VAL A 102 17.24 -4.64 -3.68
N THR A 103 16.26 -5.10 -2.90
CA THR A 103 16.50 -5.92 -1.69
C THR A 103 16.30 -7.41 -1.90
N VAL A 104 15.15 -7.83 -2.43
CA VAL A 104 14.71 -9.22 -2.47
C VAL A 104 14.95 -9.85 -3.84
N GLY A 105 14.72 -9.11 -4.93
CA GLY A 105 15.03 -9.51 -6.30
C GLY A 105 13.87 -9.35 -7.29
N GLU A 106 14.12 -9.71 -8.54
CA GLU A 106 13.27 -9.43 -9.71
C GLU A 106 11.85 -10.02 -9.61
N ILE A 107 11.70 -11.30 -9.24
CA ILE A 107 10.38 -11.93 -9.16
C ILE A 107 9.48 -11.28 -8.08
N TRP A 108 10.07 -10.97 -6.92
CA TRP A 108 9.36 -10.32 -5.82
C TRP A 108 9.05 -8.85 -6.14
N ALA A 109 9.94 -8.18 -6.87
CA ALA A 109 9.66 -6.88 -7.45
C ALA A 109 8.47 -6.95 -8.39
N PHE A 110 8.46 -7.89 -9.34
CA PHE A 110 7.35 -8.06 -10.27
C PHE A 110 6.02 -8.30 -9.54
N ILE A 111 5.97 -9.21 -8.57
CA ILE A 111 4.78 -9.48 -7.75
C ILE A 111 4.30 -8.18 -7.07
N THR A 112 5.21 -7.45 -6.45
CA THR A 112 4.88 -6.20 -5.75
C THR A 112 4.36 -5.14 -6.71
N GLY A 113 5.04 -4.92 -7.85
CA GLY A 113 4.62 -3.94 -8.85
C GLY A 113 3.31 -4.30 -9.53
N TRP A 114 3.08 -5.58 -9.85
CA TRP A 114 1.83 -6.08 -10.42
C TRP A 114 0.66 -5.87 -9.46
N ASN A 115 0.88 -6.06 -8.15
CA ASN A 115 -0.12 -5.79 -7.12
C ASN A 115 -0.37 -4.29 -6.92
N LEU A 116 0.65 -3.43 -7.01
CA LEU A 116 0.45 -1.97 -6.97
C LEU A 116 -0.38 -1.49 -8.17
N ILE A 117 -0.11 -2.01 -9.38
CA ILE A 117 -0.90 -1.69 -10.57
C ILE A 117 -2.35 -2.08 -10.36
N LEU A 118 -2.62 -3.29 -9.85
CA LEU A 118 -3.98 -3.71 -9.50
C LEU A 118 -4.62 -2.76 -8.48
N SER A 119 -3.90 -2.49 -7.40
CA SER A 119 -4.38 -1.66 -6.29
C SER A 119 -4.82 -0.28 -6.77
N TYR A 120 -4.03 0.38 -7.63
CA TYR A 120 -4.39 1.70 -8.14
C TYR A 120 -5.52 1.67 -9.20
N ASN A 121 -5.58 0.63 -10.04
CA ASN A 121 -6.68 0.47 -11.01
C ASN A 121 -8.01 0.25 -10.28
N ILE A 122 -8.02 -0.65 -9.29
CA ILE A 122 -9.19 -0.93 -8.45
C ILE A 122 -9.54 0.27 -7.57
N GLY A 123 -8.54 0.95 -6.99
CA GLY A 123 -8.75 2.17 -6.21
C GLY A 123 -9.46 3.24 -7.04
N THR A 124 -9.00 3.46 -8.28
CA THR A 124 -9.64 4.38 -9.22
C THR A 124 -11.07 3.95 -9.56
N ALA A 125 -11.28 2.67 -9.86
CA ALA A 125 -12.60 2.15 -10.20
C ALA A 125 -13.60 2.23 -9.03
N SER A 126 -13.16 1.86 -7.82
CA SER A 126 -13.98 1.89 -6.60
C SER A 126 -14.37 3.32 -6.21
N VAL A 127 -13.43 4.28 -6.24
CA VAL A 127 -13.74 5.68 -5.94
C VAL A 127 -14.66 6.29 -6.99
N ALA A 128 -14.50 5.96 -8.28
CA ALA A 128 -15.42 6.41 -9.33
C ALA A 128 -16.85 5.85 -9.14
N ARG A 129 -16.97 4.60 -8.72
CA ARG A 129 -18.26 3.97 -8.37
C ARG A 129 -18.90 4.63 -7.15
N ALA A 130 -18.11 4.90 -6.11
CA ALA A 130 -18.58 5.65 -4.94
C ALA A 130 -19.05 7.06 -5.31
N TRP A 131 -18.33 7.74 -6.21
CA TRP A 131 -18.71 9.06 -6.73
C TRP A 131 -20.06 8.98 -7.47
N SER A 132 -20.20 8.04 -8.40
CA SER A 132 -21.43 7.82 -9.17
C SER A 132 -22.62 7.52 -8.25
N SER A 133 -22.44 6.63 -7.26
CA SER A 133 -23.49 6.27 -6.30
C SER A 133 -23.91 7.45 -5.42
N THR A 134 -22.95 8.26 -4.97
CA THR A 134 -23.22 9.45 -4.14
C THR A 134 -23.98 10.50 -4.94
N PHE A 135 -23.59 10.70 -6.21
CA PHE A 135 -24.28 11.61 -7.11
C PHE A 135 -25.68 11.14 -7.45
N ASP A 136 -25.87 9.85 -7.71
CA ASP A 136 -27.20 9.28 -7.98
C ASP A 136 -28.14 9.45 -6.78
N ASN A 137 -27.65 9.25 -5.55
CA ASN A 137 -28.45 9.50 -4.36
C ASN A 137 -28.90 10.97 -4.24
N LEU A 138 -28.02 11.92 -4.59
CA LEU A 138 -28.36 13.35 -4.61
C LEU A 138 -29.47 13.68 -5.63
N VAL A 139 -29.56 12.90 -6.72
CA VAL A 139 -30.59 13.04 -7.76
C VAL A 139 -31.75 12.05 -7.55
N GLU A 140 -31.94 11.56 -6.32
CA GLU A 140 -33.04 10.67 -5.93
C GLU A 140 -33.05 9.32 -6.69
N GLN A 141 -31.87 8.75 -6.94
CA GLN A 141 -31.66 7.44 -7.57
C GLN A 141 -32.17 7.32 -9.02
N LYS A 142 -32.41 8.45 -9.70
CA LYS A 142 -32.97 8.46 -11.07
C LYS A 142 -32.04 7.79 -12.09
N ILE A 143 -30.72 7.86 -11.90
CA ILE A 143 -29.73 7.28 -12.82
C ILE A 143 -29.72 5.76 -12.70
N SER A 144 -29.64 5.23 -11.47
CA SER A 144 -29.65 3.77 -11.27
C SER A 144 -30.98 3.13 -11.67
N ILE A 145 -32.11 3.79 -11.43
CA ILE A 145 -33.43 3.29 -11.87
C ILE A 145 -33.48 3.17 -13.40
N PHE A 146 -33.02 4.20 -14.13
CA PHE A 146 -32.98 4.17 -15.59
C PHE A 146 -32.08 3.04 -16.12
N PHE A 147 -30.86 2.91 -15.61
CA PHE A 147 -29.94 1.87 -16.06
C PHE A 147 -30.35 0.46 -15.66
N LYS A 148 -30.96 0.28 -14.49
CA LYS A 148 -31.56 -1.02 -14.10
C LYS A 148 -32.72 -1.40 -15.02
N ALA A 149 -33.49 -0.43 -15.51
CA ALA A 149 -34.57 -0.69 -16.47
C ALA A 149 -34.05 -1.00 -17.88
N SER A 150 -33.02 -0.30 -18.34
CA SER A 150 -32.50 -0.47 -19.72
C SER A 150 -31.46 -1.57 -19.87
N MET A 151 -30.63 -1.83 -18.86
CA MET A 151 -29.41 -2.66 -19.00
C MET A 151 -29.09 -3.44 -17.71
N SER A 152 -30.03 -4.23 -17.20
CA SER A 152 -29.80 -5.06 -16.00
C SER A 152 -28.85 -6.23 -16.28
N MET A 153 -27.79 -6.36 -15.48
CA MET A 153 -26.90 -7.53 -15.48
C MET A 153 -27.11 -8.32 -14.19
N LYS A 154 -28.09 -9.24 -14.18
CA LYS A 154 -28.30 -10.15 -13.04
C LYS A 154 -27.44 -11.40 -13.20
N VAL A 155 -26.14 -11.27 -12.93
CA VAL A 155 -25.22 -12.43 -12.91
C VAL A 155 -25.14 -12.98 -11.48
N PRO A 156 -25.34 -14.30 -11.27
CA PRO A 156 -25.17 -14.90 -9.95
C PRO A 156 -23.73 -14.72 -9.45
N GLY A 157 -23.58 -14.24 -8.21
CA GLY A 157 -22.28 -14.12 -7.53
C GLY A 157 -21.91 -12.75 -6.95
N LYS A 158 -22.73 -11.70 -7.09
CA LYS A 158 -22.45 -10.31 -6.60
C LYS A 158 -21.07 -9.76 -7.03
N ILE A 159 -20.49 -10.28 -8.12
CA ILE A 159 -19.17 -9.85 -8.63
C ILE A 159 -19.34 -8.71 -9.62
N LEU A 160 -20.24 -8.89 -10.59
CA LEU A 160 -20.62 -7.84 -11.52
C LEU A 160 -21.64 -6.93 -10.85
N ALA A 161 -21.59 -5.65 -11.20
CA ALA A 161 -22.59 -4.69 -10.80
C ALA A 161 -23.97 -5.07 -11.37
N ASP A 162 -25.03 -4.75 -10.63
CA ASP A 162 -26.43 -4.96 -11.05
C ASP A 162 -26.75 -4.29 -12.41
N TYR A 163 -26.03 -3.20 -12.71
CA TYR A 163 -26.09 -2.48 -13.96
C TYR A 163 -24.70 -1.93 -14.32
N PRO A 164 -24.40 -1.79 -15.61
CA PRO A 164 -23.15 -1.19 -16.05
C PRO A 164 -23.16 0.33 -15.83
N ASP A 165 -22.15 0.86 -15.15
CA ASP A 165 -22.11 2.27 -14.76
C ASP A 165 -21.39 3.13 -15.80
N LEU A 166 -22.15 3.60 -16.80
CA LEU A 166 -21.63 4.49 -17.84
C LEU A 166 -21.15 5.82 -17.28
N PHE A 167 -21.77 6.30 -16.20
CA PHE A 167 -21.41 7.57 -15.60
C PHE A 167 -20.01 7.49 -14.96
N ALA A 168 -19.74 6.44 -14.19
CA ALA A 168 -18.42 6.18 -13.63
C ALA A 168 -17.35 6.00 -14.72
N LEU A 169 -17.68 5.31 -15.82
CA LEU A 169 -16.77 5.14 -16.96
C LEU A 169 -16.37 6.49 -17.59
N ILE A 170 -17.34 7.37 -17.85
CA ILE A 170 -17.09 8.69 -18.45
C ILE A 170 -16.25 9.54 -17.50
N LEU A 171 -16.55 9.50 -16.20
CA LEU A 171 -15.79 10.23 -15.18
C LEU A 171 -14.31 9.83 -15.16
N VAL A 172 -14.01 8.53 -15.17
CA VAL A 172 -12.62 8.03 -15.18
C VAL A 172 -11.91 8.44 -16.47
N LEU A 173 -12.56 8.34 -17.63
CA LEU A 173 -11.96 8.75 -18.90
C LEU A 173 -11.68 10.26 -18.96
N LEU A 174 -12.59 11.08 -18.42
CA LEU A 174 -12.42 12.53 -18.33
C LEU A 174 -11.20 12.89 -17.47
N LEU A 175 -11.08 12.28 -16.28
CA LEU A 175 -9.94 12.53 -15.40
C LEU A 175 -8.63 11.96 -15.94
N THR A 176 -8.69 10.86 -16.71
CA THR A 176 -7.53 10.34 -17.46
C THR A 176 -7.05 11.38 -18.47
N GLY A 177 -7.98 12.03 -19.18
CA GLY A 177 -7.69 13.14 -20.07
C GLY A 177 -7.04 14.31 -19.33
N LEU A 178 -7.58 14.69 -18.17
CA LEU A 178 -7.03 15.78 -17.35
C LEU A 178 -5.59 15.50 -16.90
N LEU A 179 -5.29 14.28 -16.45
CA LEU A 179 -3.94 13.87 -16.06
C LEU A 179 -2.97 13.76 -17.23
N ALA A 180 -3.47 13.48 -18.44
CA ALA A 180 -2.67 13.48 -19.66
C ALA A 180 -2.16 14.89 -20.03
N PHE A 181 -2.90 15.96 -19.72
CA PHE A 181 -2.52 17.34 -20.05
C PHE A 181 -1.44 17.94 -19.14
N GLY A 182 -1.31 17.50 -17.88
CA GLY A 182 -0.19 17.95 -17.04
C GLY A 182 -0.40 17.81 -15.53
N VAL A 183 0.70 17.64 -14.81
CA VAL A 183 0.75 17.36 -13.36
C VAL A 183 0.71 18.63 -12.50
N SER A 184 1.31 19.75 -12.96
CA SER A 184 1.44 20.98 -12.16
C SER A 184 0.09 21.61 -11.80
N GLU A 185 -0.82 21.68 -12.77
CA GLU A 185 -2.16 22.23 -12.56
C GLU A 185 -3.00 21.32 -11.64
N SER A 186 -2.81 19.99 -11.76
CA SER A 186 -3.53 19.01 -10.93
C SER A 186 -3.18 19.11 -9.45
N ALA A 187 -1.93 19.43 -9.11
CA ALA A 187 -1.50 19.59 -7.71
C ALA A 187 -2.22 20.74 -6.97
N LEU A 188 -2.48 21.86 -7.67
CA LEU A 188 -3.22 22.98 -7.09
C LEU A 188 -4.68 22.58 -6.79
N VAL A 189 -5.34 21.92 -7.74
CA VAL A 189 -6.73 21.45 -7.59
C VAL A 189 -6.82 20.46 -6.43
N ASN A 190 -5.89 19.51 -6.37
CA ASN A 190 -5.84 18.52 -5.29
C ASN A 190 -5.69 19.17 -3.91
N LYS A 191 -4.82 20.19 -3.79
CA LYS A 191 -4.63 20.94 -2.55
C LYS A 191 -5.92 21.64 -2.09
N ILE A 192 -6.64 22.29 -2.99
CA ILE A 192 -7.89 23.00 -2.68
C ILE A 192 -8.97 22.01 -2.24
N PHE A 193 -9.19 20.94 -3.01
CA PHE A 193 -10.23 19.98 -2.69
C PHE A 193 -9.95 19.18 -1.41
N THR A 194 -8.67 18.86 -1.14
CA THR A 194 -8.28 18.26 0.15
C THR A 194 -8.60 19.18 1.32
N GLY A 195 -8.33 20.50 1.16
CA GLY A 195 -8.68 21.49 2.18
C GLY A 195 -10.19 21.55 2.46
N VAL A 196 -11.00 21.58 1.40
CA VAL A 196 -12.47 21.53 1.52
C VAL A 196 -12.93 20.24 2.20
N ASN A 197 -12.36 19.10 1.83
CA ASN A 197 -12.67 17.80 2.41
C ASN A 197 -12.43 17.81 3.94
N LEU A 198 -11.27 18.29 4.41
CA LEU A 198 -10.97 18.36 5.84
C LEU A 198 -11.93 19.28 6.60
N VAL A 199 -12.37 20.39 6.00
CA VAL A 199 -13.36 21.29 6.60
C VAL A 199 -14.72 20.59 6.74
N VAL A 200 -15.18 19.91 5.69
CA VAL A 200 -16.45 19.17 5.70
C VAL A 200 -16.43 18.06 6.73
N LEU A 201 -15.34 17.27 6.80
CA LEU A 201 -15.22 16.21 7.80
C LEU A 201 -15.18 16.77 9.22
N SER A 202 -14.47 17.87 9.45
CA SER A 202 -14.47 18.55 10.74
C SER A 202 -15.88 19.01 11.14
N PHE A 203 -16.65 19.54 10.18
CA PHE A 203 -18.06 19.89 10.40
C PHE A 203 -18.90 18.66 10.76
N VAL A 204 -18.76 17.53 10.06
CA VAL A 204 -19.47 16.28 10.35
C VAL A 204 -19.15 15.76 11.75
N ILE A 205 -17.88 15.79 12.15
CA ILE A 205 -17.44 15.34 13.47
C ILE A 205 -18.09 16.18 14.57
N VAL A 206 -17.97 17.52 14.48
CA VAL A 206 -18.51 18.43 15.49
C VAL A 206 -20.03 18.32 15.58
N SER A 207 -20.71 18.36 14.43
CA SER A 207 -22.18 18.27 14.39
C SER A 207 -22.70 16.91 14.88
N GLY A 208 -22.03 15.82 14.53
CA GLY A 208 -22.42 14.48 14.97
C GLY A 208 -22.22 14.24 16.45
N PHE A 209 -21.18 14.82 17.08
CA PHE A 209 -21.07 14.78 18.55
C PHE A 209 -22.12 15.66 19.25
N VAL A 210 -22.53 16.78 18.66
CA VAL A 210 -23.57 17.66 19.23
C VAL A 210 -24.97 17.07 19.11
N LYS A 211 -25.25 16.35 18.01
CA LYS A 211 -26.58 15.76 17.72
C LYS A 211 -26.67 14.26 18.00
N GLY A 212 -25.55 13.64 18.38
CA GLY A 212 -25.46 12.21 18.62
C GLY A 212 -26.15 11.79 19.92
N ASP A 213 -26.80 10.63 19.89
CA ASP A 213 -27.40 10.01 21.08
C ASP A 213 -26.59 8.77 21.49
N THR A 214 -26.09 8.77 22.72
CA THR A 214 -25.37 7.65 23.33
C THR A 214 -26.19 6.36 23.41
N ARG A 215 -27.52 6.44 23.35
CA ARG A 215 -28.40 5.26 23.31
C ARG A 215 -28.14 4.37 22.10
N ASN A 216 -27.70 4.95 20.98
CA ASN A 216 -27.40 4.19 19.76
C ASN A 216 -26.21 3.23 19.92
N TRP A 217 -25.38 3.40 20.96
CA TRP A 217 -24.29 2.49 21.30
C TRP A 217 -24.67 1.42 22.33
N ASN A 218 -25.86 1.52 22.93
CA ASN A 218 -26.36 0.54 23.90
C ASN A 218 -27.75 0.02 23.49
N LEU A 219 -27.86 -0.38 22.22
CA LEU A 219 -29.09 -0.93 21.67
C LEU A 219 -29.38 -2.31 22.26
N THR A 220 -30.63 -2.54 22.64
CA THR A 220 -31.08 -3.81 23.23
C THR A 220 -31.89 -4.63 22.23
N VAL A 221 -32.08 -5.92 22.50
CA VAL A 221 -32.90 -6.80 21.65
C VAL A 221 -34.34 -6.29 21.52
N ASP A 222 -34.87 -5.69 22.58
CA ASP A 222 -36.21 -5.12 22.62
C ASP A 222 -36.38 -3.94 21.66
N ASP A 223 -35.33 -3.15 21.41
CA ASP A 223 -35.34 -2.07 20.44
C ASP A 223 -35.49 -2.59 19.00
N PHE A 224 -34.93 -3.76 18.71
CA PHE A 224 -35.07 -4.42 17.41
C PHE A 224 -36.47 -4.99 17.22
N ILE A 225 -37.02 -5.67 18.24
CA ILE A 225 -38.36 -6.26 18.22
C ILE A 225 -39.42 -5.17 18.00
N ASN A 226 -39.32 -4.05 18.73
CA ASN A 226 -40.27 -2.94 18.64
C ASN A 226 -40.28 -2.24 17.27
N LYS A 227 -39.18 -2.30 16.51
CA LYS A 227 -39.08 -1.63 15.19
C LYS A 227 -39.23 -2.56 13.98
N THR A 228 -38.81 -3.81 14.09
CA THR A 228 -38.75 -4.73 12.94
C THR A 228 -39.87 -5.77 12.92
N ASN A 229 -40.67 -5.88 13.99
CA ASN A 229 -41.71 -6.91 14.18
C ASN A 229 -41.19 -8.36 14.02
N VAL A 230 -39.87 -8.57 13.95
CA VAL A 230 -39.24 -9.89 13.95
C VAL A 230 -39.13 -10.35 15.40
N THR A 231 -39.71 -11.50 15.72
CA THR A 231 -39.75 -12.04 17.09
C THR A 231 -38.82 -13.23 17.29
N ASP A 232 -38.24 -13.81 16.23
CA ASP A 232 -37.33 -14.94 16.33
C ASP A 232 -35.93 -14.48 16.80
N PRO A 233 -35.49 -14.86 18.02
CA PRO A 233 -34.23 -14.39 18.59
C PRO A 233 -33.02 -14.82 17.77
N LYS A 234 -33.07 -16.00 17.12
CA LYS A 234 -31.95 -16.51 16.31
C LYS A 234 -31.79 -15.73 15.01
N LEU A 235 -32.92 -15.30 14.43
CA LEU A 235 -32.91 -14.49 13.23
C LEU A 235 -32.39 -13.07 13.53
N ILE A 236 -32.80 -12.50 14.67
CA ILE A 236 -32.30 -11.20 15.14
C ILE A 236 -30.79 -11.24 15.37
N ASP A 237 -30.28 -12.26 16.06
CA ASP A 237 -28.84 -12.40 16.32
C ASP A 237 -28.04 -12.57 15.01
N SER A 238 -28.60 -13.29 14.03
CA SER A 238 -27.92 -13.47 12.73
C SER A 238 -27.89 -12.22 11.84
N ILE A 239 -28.89 -11.33 11.94
CA ILE A 239 -29.05 -10.17 11.06
C ILE A 239 -28.54 -8.88 11.73
N PHE A 240 -28.90 -8.68 13.00
CA PHE A 240 -28.62 -7.46 13.75
C PHE A 240 -27.55 -7.69 14.82
N GLY A 241 -27.28 -8.93 15.22
CA GLY A 241 -26.33 -9.25 16.29
C GLY A 241 -26.93 -9.10 17.68
N SER A 242 -26.07 -9.31 18.68
CA SER A 242 -26.42 -9.33 20.11
C SER A 242 -26.78 -7.96 20.72
N GLY A 243 -26.72 -6.88 19.93
CA GLY A 243 -26.91 -5.51 20.40
C GLY A 243 -25.67 -4.91 21.10
N GLY A 244 -25.85 -3.74 21.70
CA GLY A 244 -24.79 -3.00 22.39
C GLY A 244 -23.72 -2.39 21.46
N PHE A 245 -22.51 -2.24 21.99
CA PHE A 245 -21.40 -1.59 21.27
C PHE A 245 -20.80 -2.49 20.19
N ALA A 246 -20.70 -3.80 20.43
CA ALA A 246 -20.08 -4.77 19.52
C ALA A 246 -21.06 -5.93 19.19
N PRO A 247 -22.11 -5.66 18.40
CA PRO A 247 -23.20 -6.61 18.17
C PRO A 247 -22.73 -7.94 17.54
N PHE A 248 -21.71 -7.89 16.69
CA PHE A 248 -21.13 -9.04 15.99
C PHE A 248 -19.88 -9.63 16.68
N GLY A 249 -19.63 -9.20 17.93
CA GLY A 249 -18.49 -9.67 18.73
C GLY A 249 -17.11 -9.36 18.14
N PHE A 250 -16.09 -10.03 18.67
CA PHE A 250 -14.69 -9.82 18.27
C PHE A 250 -14.42 -10.19 16.80
N LYS A 251 -15.10 -11.23 16.30
CA LYS A 251 -14.98 -11.66 14.90
C LYS A 251 -15.46 -10.57 13.92
N GLY A 252 -16.58 -9.91 14.23
CA GLY A 252 -17.09 -8.79 13.44
C GLY A 252 -16.16 -7.57 13.45
N VAL A 253 -15.57 -7.25 14.62
CA VAL A 253 -14.58 -6.15 14.73
C VAL A 253 -13.37 -6.43 13.85
N LEU A 254 -12.85 -7.65 13.86
CA LEU A 254 -11.65 -7.99 13.12
C LEU A 254 -11.89 -8.09 11.60
N SER A 255 -13.01 -8.68 11.18
CA SER A 255 -13.42 -8.69 9.76
C SER A 255 -13.70 -7.26 9.27
N GLY A 256 -14.36 -6.44 10.09
CA GLY A 256 -14.57 -5.02 9.84
C GLY A 256 -13.25 -4.25 9.73
N ALA A 257 -12.26 -4.53 10.58
CA ALA A 257 -10.93 -3.91 10.52
C ALA A 257 -10.20 -4.23 9.21
N ALA A 258 -10.31 -5.46 8.71
CA ALA A 258 -9.73 -5.86 7.42
C ALA A 258 -10.35 -5.08 6.26
N THR A 259 -11.67 -4.86 6.27
CA THR A 259 -12.34 -4.02 5.26
C THR A 259 -11.99 -2.53 5.46
N CYS A 260 -12.01 -2.02 6.69
CA CYS A 260 -11.60 -0.64 7.01
C CYS A 260 -10.15 -0.32 6.61
N PHE A 261 -9.29 -1.33 6.45
CA PHE A 261 -7.93 -1.15 5.95
C PHE A 261 -7.90 -0.45 4.58
N TYR A 262 -8.89 -0.72 3.71
CA TYR A 262 -9.09 -0.02 2.44
C TYR A 262 -9.00 1.50 2.61
N ALA A 263 -9.59 2.02 3.68
CA ALA A 263 -9.69 3.45 3.93
C ALA A 263 -8.34 4.12 4.24
N PHE A 264 -7.34 3.34 4.64
CA PHE A 264 -5.98 3.83 4.88
C PHE A 264 -5.02 3.57 3.72
N VAL A 265 -5.50 2.95 2.63
CA VAL A 265 -4.70 2.81 1.41
C VAL A 265 -4.63 4.16 0.71
N GLY A 266 -3.42 4.58 0.34
CA GLY A 266 -3.22 5.84 -0.37
C GLY A 266 -1.96 6.58 0.02
N PHE A 267 -1.44 6.43 1.24
CA PHE A 267 -0.21 7.12 1.67
C PHE A 267 1.03 6.72 0.85
N ASP A 268 1.03 5.53 0.27
CA ASP A 268 2.09 4.99 -0.57
C ASP A 268 2.22 5.73 -1.92
N CYS A 269 1.23 6.56 -2.29
CA CYS A 269 1.35 7.49 -3.41
C CYS A 269 2.48 8.52 -3.18
N ILE A 270 2.74 8.90 -1.92
CA ILE A 270 3.81 9.83 -1.55
C ILE A 270 5.18 9.20 -1.88
N ALA A 271 5.35 7.91 -1.56
CA ALA A 271 6.58 7.18 -1.87
C ALA A 271 6.82 7.03 -3.38
N THR A 272 5.74 6.90 -4.17
CA THR A 272 5.82 6.82 -5.64
C THR A 272 6.27 8.13 -6.28
N THR A 273 6.03 9.27 -5.63
CA THR A 273 6.27 10.62 -6.18
C THR A 273 7.57 11.24 -5.68
N SER A 274 8.49 10.39 -5.19
CA SER A 274 9.76 10.80 -4.60
C SER A 274 10.67 11.60 -5.54
N GLU A 275 10.68 11.31 -6.84
CA GLU A 275 11.49 12.05 -7.83
C GLU A 275 10.93 13.43 -8.18
N GLU A 276 9.64 13.67 -7.91
CA GLU A 276 8.96 14.94 -8.14
C GLU A 276 8.98 15.85 -6.91
N ALA A 277 9.39 15.33 -5.76
CA ALA A 277 9.54 16.09 -4.52
C ALA A 277 10.80 16.96 -4.53
N LYS A 278 10.69 18.20 -4.03
CA LYS A 278 11.85 19.11 -3.92
C LYS A 278 12.94 18.57 -2.98
N ASN A 279 12.52 18.06 -1.81
CA ASN A 279 13.39 17.51 -0.76
C ASN A 279 12.89 16.13 -0.31
N PRO A 280 13.11 15.06 -1.10
CA PRO A 280 12.48 13.76 -0.86
C PRO A 280 12.88 13.13 0.48
N MET A 281 14.16 13.23 0.86
CA MET A 281 14.71 12.60 2.08
C MET A 281 14.00 13.02 3.38
N ARG A 282 13.46 14.24 3.43
CA ARG A 282 12.77 14.78 4.61
C ARG A 282 11.26 14.90 4.38
N SER A 283 10.84 15.30 3.18
CA SER A 283 9.43 15.52 2.87
C SER A 283 8.63 14.23 2.79
N ILE A 284 9.22 13.11 2.35
CA ILE A 284 8.51 11.82 2.23
C ILE A 284 8.15 11.27 3.62
N PRO A 285 9.09 11.12 4.58
CA PRO A 285 8.74 10.67 5.93
C PRO A 285 7.68 11.53 6.62
N ILE A 286 7.86 12.86 6.55
CA ILE A 286 6.90 13.81 7.14
C ILE A 286 5.54 13.68 6.46
N GLY A 287 5.52 13.58 5.13
CA GLY A 287 4.30 13.43 4.34
C GLY A 287 3.49 12.20 4.76
N ILE A 288 4.12 11.03 4.80
CA ILE A 288 3.47 9.75 5.12
C ILE A 288 2.89 9.75 6.55
N VAL A 289 3.70 10.13 7.54
CA VAL A 289 3.27 10.10 8.95
C VAL A 289 2.18 11.14 9.20
N ALA A 290 2.35 12.37 8.70
CA ALA A 290 1.35 13.42 8.88
C ALA A 290 0.03 13.07 8.19
N SER A 291 0.07 12.53 6.96
CA SER A 291 -1.15 12.14 6.24
C SER A 291 -1.90 11.03 6.98
N LEU A 292 -1.19 9.99 7.45
CA LEU A 292 -1.80 8.89 8.19
C LEU A 292 -2.45 9.33 9.50
N LEU A 293 -1.80 10.22 10.26
CA LEU A 293 -2.36 10.75 11.51
C LEU A 293 -3.61 11.59 11.26
N ILE A 294 -3.59 12.48 10.26
CA ILE A 294 -4.76 13.28 9.88
C ILE A 294 -5.92 12.35 9.48
N CYS A 295 -5.63 11.34 8.67
CA CYS A 295 -6.65 10.38 8.24
C CYS A 295 -7.21 9.59 9.42
N PHE A 296 -6.36 9.14 10.35
CA PHE A 296 -6.81 8.42 11.55
C PHE A 296 -7.84 9.20 12.36
N PHE A 297 -7.55 10.46 12.69
CA PHE A 297 -8.48 11.28 13.46
C PHE A 297 -9.77 11.57 12.69
N ALA A 298 -9.69 11.78 11.38
CA ALA A 298 -10.86 11.97 10.53
C ALA A 298 -11.75 10.71 10.51
N TYR A 299 -11.17 9.54 10.24
CA TYR A 299 -11.87 8.27 10.21
C TYR A 299 -12.51 7.92 11.55
N PHE A 300 -11.70 7.93 12.61
CA PHE A 300 -12.15 7.62 13.96
C PHE A 300 -13.27 8.56 14.40
N GLY A 301 -13.10 9.87 14.18
CA GLY A 301 -14.08 10.88 14.54
C GLY A 301 -15.38 10.75 13.77
N VAL A 302 -15.32 10.56 12.45
CA VAL A 302 -16.51 10.45 11.60
C VAL A 302 -17.28 9.17 11.91
N SER A 303 -16.61 8.04 12.13
CA SER A 303 -17.29 6.78 12.47
C SER A 303 -17.97 6.85 13.84
N ALA A 304 -17.34 7.51 14.82
CA ALA A 304 -17.98 7.75 16.11
C ALA A 304 -19.21 8.67 15.97
N ALA A 305 -19.06 9.79 15.24
CA ALA A 305 -20.15 10.73 14.96
C ALA A 305 -21.33 10.06 14.25
N LEU A 306 -21.06 9.28 13.19
CA LEU A 306 -22.09 8.61 12.39
C LEU A 306 -22.91 7.61 13.22
N THR A 307 -22.23 6.75 13.98
CA THR A 307 -22.90 5.71 14.79
C THR A 307 -23.62 6.28 16.02
N LEU A 308 -23.27 7.49 16.46
CA LEU A 308 -24.02 8.22 17.48
C LEU A 308 -25.25 8.93 16.90
N MET A 309 -25.20 9.43 15.66
CA MET A 309 -26.33 10.13 15.03
C MET A 309 -27.47 9.18 14.61
N MET A 310 -27.14 7.97 14.16
CA MET A 310 -28.11 7.04 13.59
C MET A 310 -27.79 5.61 14.02
N PRO A 311 -28.79 4.80 14.38
CA PRO A 311 -28.53 3.41 14.77
C PRO A 311 -28.03 2.58 13.59
N TYR A 312 -27.01 1.76 13.83
CA TYR A 312 -26.18 1.12 12.79
C TYR A 312 -26.98 0.31 11.76
N TYR A 313 -28.06 -0.37 12.18
CA TYR A 313 -28.88 -1.20 11.30
C TYR A 313 -29.70 -0.41 10.27
N SER A 314 -29.87 0.90 10.49
CA SER A 314 -30.63 1.81 9.62
C SER A 314 -29.76 2.64 8.68
N LEU A 315 -28.43 2.54 8.80
CA LEU A 315 -27.49 3.28 7.96
C LEU A 315 -27.69 2.90 6.49
N ASP A 316 -27.70 3.91 5.62
CA ASP A 316 -27.66 3.66 4.18
C ASP A 316 -26.28 3.16 3.76
N ILE A 317 -26.23 2.17 2.88
CA ILE A 317 -24.96 1.54 2.44
C ILE A 317 -24.26 2.43 1.40
N GLN A 318 -25.01 3.20 0.60
CA GLN A 318 -24.47 3.99 -0.50
C GLN A 318 -24.02 5.39 -0.08
N SER A 319 -24.76 6.03 0.84
CA SER A 319 -24.57 7.43 1.23
C SER A 319 -24.92 7.68 2.72
N PRO A 320 -24.21 7.01 3.65
CA PRO A 320 -24.53 7.04 5.07
C PRO A 320 -24.49 8.45 5.67
N LEU A 321 -23.52 9.28 5.27
CA LEU A 321 -23.30 10.59 5.88
C LEU A 321 -24.42 11.60 5.57
N PRO A 322 -24.79 11.88 4.30
CA PRO A 322 -25.93 12.77 4.00
C PRO A 322 -27.25 12.28 4.62
N GLU A 323 -27.50 10.97 4.61
CA GLU A 323 -28.74 10.41 5.15
C GLU A 323 -28.81 10.49 6.69
N ALA A 324 -27.68 10.41 7.38
CA ALA A 324 -27.64 10.64 8.84
C ALA A 324 -28.11 12.06 9.21
N PHE A 325 -27.75 13.10 8.43
CA PHE A 325 -28.26 14.47 8.66
C PHE A 325 -29.74 14.62 8.31
N SER A 326 -30.22 13.86 7.33
CA SER A 326 -31.65 13.74 7.01
C SER A 326 -32.43 13.17 8.20
N HIS A 327 -31.93 12.06 8.78
CA HIS A 327 -32.53 11.40 9.93
C HIS A 327 -32.58 12.28 11.19
N VAL A 328 -31.53 13.08 11.42
CA VAL A 328 -31.46 14.05 12.54
C VAL A 328 -32.35 15.29 12.30
N GLY A 329 -32.92 15.45 11.11
CA GLY A 329 -33.80 16.57 10.75
C GLY A 329 -33.06 17.85 10.36
N TRP A 330 -31.79 17.76 9.95
CA TRP A 330 -30.96 18.92 9.60
C TRP A 330 -30.73 19.01 8.08
N ALA A 331 -31.79 19.36 7.35
CA ALA A 331 -31.81 19.34 5.88
C ALA A 331 -30.71 20.18 5.18
N PRO A 332 -30.34 21.40 5.62
CA PRO A 332 -29.25 22.15 4.99
C PRO A 332 -27.88 21.43 5.08
N ALA A 333 -27.63 20.74 6.19
CA ALA A 333 -26.38 20.02 6.41
C ALA A 333 -26.22 18.84 5.45
N ARG A 334 -27.32 18.16 5.08
CA ARG A 334 -27.35 17.10 4.05
C ARG A 334 -26.68 17.55 2.75
N TYR A 335 -27.05 18.72 2.23
CA TYR A 335 -26.51 19.22 0.96
C TYR A 335 -25.05 19.64 1.05
N ILE A 336 -24.65 20.29 2.15
CA ILE A 336 -23.25 20.68 2.39
C ILE A 336 -22.36 19.43 2.41
N VAL A 337 -22.77 18.40 3.14
CA VAL A 337 -22.02 17.15 3.26
C VAL A 337 -22.02 16.38 1.95
N ALA A 338 -23.12 16.35 1.20
CA ALA A 338 -23.17 15.71 -0.12
C ALA A 338 -22.23 16.37 -1.12
N VAL A 339 -22.24 17.71 -1.25
CA VAL A 339 -21.30 18.43 -2.13
C VAL A 339 -19.85 18.23 -1.66
N GLY A 340 -19.62 18.26 -0.35
CA GLY A 340 -18.33 17.96 0.25
C GLY A 340 -17.82 16.55 -0.09
N SER A 341 -18.69 15.54 -0.04
CA SER A 341 -18.35 14.16 -0.40
C SER A 341 -17.99 14.03 -1.87
N LEU A 342 -18.68 14.72 -2.79
CA LEU A 342 -18.32 14.70 -4.22
C LEU A 342 -16.94 15.33 -4.46
N CYS A 343 -16.63 16.44 -3.77
CA CYS A 343 -15.32 17.08 -3.83
C CYS A 343 -14.20 16.17 -3.27
N ALA A 344 -14.47 15.51 -2.13
CA ALA A 344 -13.56 14.55 -1.52
C ALA A 344 -13.28 13.35 -2.43
N LEU A 345 -14.33 12.75 -3.00
CA LEU A 345 -14.21 11.61 -3.91
C LEU A 345 -13.47 12.00 -5.19
N SER A 346 -13.66 13.20 -5.73
CA SER A 346 -12.87 13.70 -6.86
C SER A 346 -11.37 13.83 -6.53
N THR A 347 -11.05 14.25 -5.30
CA THR A 347 -9.66 14.34 -4.81
C THR A 347 -9.02 12.95 -4.72
N SER A 348 -9.72 12.01 -4.11
CA SER A 348 -9.25 10.62 -3.96
C SER A 348 -9.06 9.95 -5.32
N LEU A 349 -9.95 10.22 -6.28
CA LEU A 349 -9.85 9.70 -7.64
C LEU A 349 -8.60 10.23 -8.37
N LEU A 350 -8.30 11.52 -8.26
CA LEU A 350 -7.04 12.07 -8.76
C LEU A 350 -5.83 11.48 -8.03
N GLY A 351 -5.93 11.31 -6.71
CA GLY A 351 -4.88 10.74 -5.86
C GLY A 351 -4.53 9.30 -6.19
N SER A 352 -5.50 8.45 -6.57
CA SER A 352 -5.27 7.05 -6.97
C SER A 352 -4.75 6.94 -8.41
N MET A 353 -5.22 7.80 -9.31
CA MET A 353 -4.79 7.81 -10.71
C MET A 353 -3.40 8.39 -10.90
N PHE A 354 -2.95 9.26 -9.99
CA PHE A 354 -1.64 9.91 -10.09
C PHE A 354 -0.44 8.94 -10.02
N PRO A 355 -0.29 8.06 -9.00
CA PRO A 355 0.87 7.17 -8.90
C PRO A 355 0.87 6.05 -9.96
N MET A 356 -0.29 5.68 -10.50
CA MET A 356 -0.45 4.50 -11.36
C MET A 356 0.44 4.51 -12.63
N PRO A 357 0.49 5.57 -13.45
CA PRO A 357 1.34 5.60 -14.64
C PRO A 357 2.84 5.55 -14.32
N ARG A 358 3.24 5.99 -13.12
CA ARG A 358 4.64 6.04 -12.67
C ARG A 358 5.17 4.66 -12.32
N VAL A 359 4.36 3.83 -11.67
CA VAL A 359 4.71 2.42 -11.42
C VAL A 359 4.81 1.64 -12.73
N ILE A 360 3.84 1.82 -13.62
CA ILE A 360 3.85 1.17 -14.95
C ILE A 360 5.08 1.61 -15.75
N TYR A 361 5.41 2.90 -15.74
CA TYR A 361 6.60 3.45 -16.37
C TYR A 361 7.88 2.79 -15.83
N ALA A 362 8.04 2.73 -14.50
CA ALA A 362 9.22 2.16 -13.86
C ALA A 362 9.41 0.67 -14.21
N MET A 363 8.32 -0.13 -14.18
CA MET A 363 8.35 -1.54 -14.55
C MET A 363 8.63 -1.75 -16.04
N ALA A 364 8.12 -0.89 -16.91
CA ALA A 364 8.34 -0.94 -18.35
C ALA A 364 9.75 -0.49 -18.75
N GLU A 365 10.32 0.48 -18.03
CA GLU A 365 11.72 0.90 -18.17
C GLU A 365 12.68 -0.25 -17.81
N ASP A 366 12.39 -0.96 -16.73
CA ASP A 366 13.16 -2.13 -16.31
C ASP A 366 12.97 -3.35 -17.23
N GLY A 367 12.01 -3.30 -18.17
CA GLY A 367 11.74 -4.35 -19.15
C GLY A 367 10.90 -5.51 -18.63
N LEU A 368 10.37 -5.41 -17.39
CA LEU A 368 9.47 -6.39 -16.79
C LEU A 368 8.05 -6.31 -17.37
N LEU A 369 7.65 -5.11 -17.80
CA LEU A 369 6.46 -4.87 -18.62
C LEU A 369 6.85 -4.42 -20.03
N PHE A 370 5.88 -4.38 -20.94
CA PHE A 370 6.09 -4.00 -22.32
C PHE A 370 6.75 -2.62 -22.46
N ARG A 371 7.93 -2.56 -23.10
CA ARG A 371 8.75 -1.34 -23.22
C ARG A 371 8.06 -0.15 -23.90
N PHE A 372 6.97 -0.36 -24.65
CA PHE A 372 6.25 0.77 -25.25
C PHE A 372 5.61 1.69 -24.19
N LEU A 373 5.28 1.15 -23.00
CA LEU A 373 4.67 1.90 -21.90
C LEU A 373 5.64 2.87 -21.21
N SER A 374 6.96 2.72 -21.41
CA SER A 374 7.98 3.64 -20.85
C SER A 374 8.21 4.89 -21.72
N ARG A 375 7.43 5.10 -22.79
CA ARG A 375 7.55 6.31 -23.61
C ARG A 375 7.02 7.54 -22.87
N MET A 376 7.89 8.52 -22.69
CA MET A 376 7.57 9.80 -22.03
C MET A 376 7.27 10.88 -23.07
N ASN A 377 6.25 11.72 -22.80
CA ASN A 377 5.97 12.89 -23.64
C ASN A 377 7.00 14.00 -23.36
N LYS A 378 7.57 14.59 -24.43
CA LYS A 378 8.64 15.60 -24.31
C LYS A 378 8.19 16.92 -23.66
N LYS A 379 6.92 17.31 -23.85
CA LYS A 379 6.39 18.59 -23.35
C LYS A 379 5.98 18.53 -21.87
N THR A 380 5.19 17.52 -21.50
CA THR A 380 4.65 17.38 -20.14
C THR A 380 5.57 16.60 -19.21
N LYS A 381 6.57 15.88 -19.74
CA LYS A 381 7.39 14.90 -19.01
C LYS A 381 6.55 13.86 -18.26
N THR A 382 5.35 13.56 -18.78
CA THR A 382 4.44 12.54 -18.23
C THR A 382 4.41 11.31 -19.14
N PRO A 383 4.25 10.09 -18.58
CA PRO A 383 4.09 8.86 -19.35
C PRO A 383 2.66 8.76 -19.91
N LEU A 384 2.41 9.45 -21.02
CA LEU A 384 1.08 9.59 -21.63
C LEU A 384 0.43 8.23 -21.95
N LEU A 385 1.20 7.32 -22.57
CA LEU A 385 0.65 6.03 -22.99
C LEU A 385 0.30 5.13 -21.80
N ALA A 386 1.14 5.12 -20.76
CA ALA A 386 0.82 4.41 -19.51
C ALA A 386 -0.44 4.99 -18.86
N THR A 387 -0.60 6.31 -18.88
CA THR A 387 -1.78 7.01 -18.33
C THR A 387 -3.06 6.61 -19.05
N VAL A 388 -3.07 6.66 -20.39
CA VAL A 388 -4.27 6.31 -21.18
C VAL A 388 -4.62 4.83 -21.05
N VAL A 389 -3.64 3.92 -21.16
CA VAL A 389 -3.90 2.48 -21.07
C VAL A 389 -4.46 2.10 -19.70
N SER A 390 -3.85 2.60 -18.63
CA SER A 390 -4.29 2.29 -17.28
C SER A 390 -5.62 2.97 -16.92
N GLY A 391 -5.85 4.21 -17.37
CA GLY A 391 -7.14 4.88 -17.23
C GLY A 391 -8.28 4.14 -17.93
N CYS A 392 -8.04 3.60 -19.13
CA CYS A 392 -9.03 2.77 -19.84
C CYS A 392 -9.33 1.46 -19.09
N VAL A 393 -8.32 0.81 -18.52
CA VAL A 393 -8.52 -0.41 -17.72
C VAL A 393 -9.33 -0.08 -16.47
N ALA A 394 -8.99 0.98 -15.73
CA ALA A 394 -9.75 1.42 -14.57
C ALA A 394 -11.20 1.80 -14.92
N ALA A 395 -11.42 2.47 -16.05
CA ALA A 395 -12.76 2.84 -16.53
C ALA A 395 -13.62 1.60 -16.86
N LEU A 396 -13.02 0.58 -17.49
CA LEU A 396 -13.69 -0.70 -17.76
C LEU A 396 -14.01 -1.44 -16.45
N MET A 397 -13.11 -1.39 -15.46
CA MET A 397 -13.38 -1.99 -14.15
C MET A 397 -14.52 -1.27 -13.42
N ALA A 398 -14.55 0.06 -13.46
CA ALA A 398 -15.64 0.87 -12.89
C ALA A 398 -16.98 0.57 -13.59
N PHE A 399 -16.95 0.28 -14.88
CA PHE A 399 -18.15 -0.04 -15.66
C PHE A 399 -18.77 -1.40 -15.31
N LEU A 400 -17.94 -2.42 -15.01
CA LEU A 400 -18.41 -3.81 -14.89
C LEU A 400 -18.57 -4.32 -13.45
N PHE A 401 -17.73 -3.86 -12.53
CA PHE A 401 -17.61 -4.47 -11.20
C PHE A 401 -18.31 -3.68 -10.11
N ASP A 402 -18.74 -4.40 -9.07
CA ASP A 402 -19.34 -3.78 -7.91
C ASP A 402 -18.32 -3.22 -6.90
N LEU A 403 -18.72 -2.21 -6.13
CA LEU A 403 -17.86 -1.49 -5.20
C LEU A 403 -17.25 -2.41 -4.13
N ALA A 404 -18.06 -3.25 -3.47
CA ALA A 404 -17.60 -4.13 -2.40
C ALA A 404 -16.57 -5.15 -2.90
N ALA A 405 -16.84 -5.76 -4.05
CA ALA A 405 -15.93 -6.72 -4.68
C ALA A 405 -14.57 -6.10 -5.06
N LEU A 406 -14.58 -4.83 -5.49
CA LEU A 406 -13.38 -4.06 -5.77
C LEU A 406 -12.59 -3.76 -4.47
N VAL A 407 -13.26 -3.28 -3.43
CA VAL A 407 -12.64 -2.92 -2.13
C VAL A 407 -11.90 -4.10 -1.50
N ASP A 408 -12.53 -5.27 -1.44
CA ASP A 408 -11.91 -6.46 -0.84
C ASP A 408 -10.69 -6.93 -1.64
N LEU A 409 -10.80 -6.94 -2.97
CA LEU A 409 -9.69 -7.35 -3.85
C LEU A 409 -8.49 -6.39 -3.77
N MET A 410 -8.75 -5.09 -3.64
CA MET A 410 -7.70 -4.08 -3.44
C MET A 410 -6.92 -4.35 -2.16
N SER A 411 -7.64 -4.55 -1.06
CA SER A 411 -7.07 -4.63 0.29
C SER A 411 -6.09 -5.79 0.44
N ILE A 412 -6.40 -6.97 -0.10
CA ILE A 412 -5.49 -8.12 -0.11
C ILE A 412 -4.17 -7.79 -0.85
N GLY A 413 -4.27 -7.17 -2.02
CA GLY A 413 -3.09 -6.82 -2.82
C GLY A 413 -2.19 -5.79 -2.13
N THR A 414 -2.79 -4.79 -1.47
CA THR A 414 -2.06 -3.77 -0.72
C THR A 414 -1.40 -4.34 0.53
N LEU A 415 -2.10 -5.17 1.32
CA LEU A 415 -1.56 -5.83 2.51
C LEU A 415 -0.34 -6.70 2.18
N LEU A 416 -0.38 -7.40 1.04
CA LEU A 416 0.76 -8.18 0.54
C LEU A 416 1.95 -7.26 0.21
N ALA A 417 1.70 -6.15 -0.49
CA ALA A 417 2.75 -5.18 -0.82
C ALA A 417 3.38 -4.57 0.44
N TYR A 418 2.57 -4.22 1.44
CA TYR A 418 3.05 -3.63 2.69
C TYR A 418 3.87 -4.62 3.52
N SER A 419 3.44 -5.88 3.55
CA SER A 419 4.20 -6.97 4.17
C SER A 419 5.57 -7.14 3.51
N LEU A 420 5.62 -7.10 2.17
CA LEU A 420 6.88 -7.17 1.43
C LEU A 420 7.80 -5.98 1.73
N VAL A 421 7.28 -4.75 1.81
CA VAL A 421 8.10 -3.58 2.16
C VAL A 421 8.66 -3.70 3.58
N ALA A 422 7.87 -4.18 4.54
CA ALA A 422 8.36 -4.41 5.91
C ALA A 422 9.51 -5.45 5.92
N VAL A 423 9.39 -6.53 5.13
CA VAL A 423 10.48 -7.50 4.93
C VAL A 423 11.71 -6.84 4.28
N CYS A 424 11.52 -5.98 3.28
CA CYS A 424 12.60 -5.27 2.60
C CYS A 424 13.38 -4.36 3.56
N VAL A 425 12.68 -3.58 4.39
CA VAL A 425 13.31 -2.71 5.41
C VAL A 425 14.10 -3.54 6.42
N LEU A 426 13.52 -4.65 6.88
CA LEU A 426 14.17 -5.56 7.81
C LEU A 426 15.47 -6.10 7.20
N ILE A 427 15.45 -6.61 5.97
CA ILE A 427 16.65 -7.15 5.31
C ILE A 427 17.71 -6.06 5.11
N LEU A 428 17.32 -4.87 4.68
CA LEU A 428 18.27 -3.79 4.37
C LEU A 428 19.06 -3.34 5.61
N ARG A 429 18.46 -3.43 6.80
CA ARG A 429 19.10 -3.03 8.06
C ARG A 429 20.27 -3.92 8.49
N TYR A 430 20.29 -5.17 8.05
CA TYR A 430 21.31 -6.15 8.42
C TYR A 430 22.22 -6.54 7.24
N GLN A 431 22.04 -5.91 6.08
CA GLN A 431 22.96 -6.01 4.95
C GLN A 431 24.06 -4.94 5.07
N PRO A 432 25.30 -5.26 4.67
CA PRO A 432 26.36 -4.26 4.57
C PRO A 432 25.96 -3.18 3.58
N GLY A 433 26.35 -1.93 3.86
CA GLY A 433 26.04 -0.73 3.06
C GLY A 433 26.53 -0.86 1.62
N THR A 434 25.75 -1.54 0.78
CA THR A 434 26.03 -1.76 -0.65
C THR A 434 25.22 -0.80 -1.53
N LEU A 435 24.28 -0.06 -0.93
CA LEU A 435 23.71 1.14 -1.54
C LEU A 435 24.80 2.20 -1.47
N ASN A 436 25.62 2.29 -2.52
CA ASN A 436 26.62 3.36 -2.79
C ASN A 436 25.99 4.78 -2.87
N LEU A 437 24.93 5.07 -2.11
CA LEU A 437 24.14 6.28 -2.17
C LEU A 437 24.68 7.37 -1.23
N HIS A 438 25.45 7.04 -0.19
CA HIS A 438 25.75 7.98 0.90
C HIS A 438 27.20 8.14 1.35
N SER A 439 28.13 7.25 0.96
CA SER A 439 29.55 7.45 1.31
C SER A 439 30.06 8.79 0.80
N SER A 440 29.74 9.18 -0.45
CA SER A 440 30.26 10.42 -1.03
C SER A 440 29.63 11.73 -0.50
N GLN A 441 28.44 11.70 0.11
CA GLN A 441 27.78 12.91 0.64
C GLN A 441 28.06 13.13 2.14
N CYS A 442 28.09 12.07 2.95
CA CYS A 442 28.49 12.17 4.34
C CYS A 442 30.00 12.45 4.48
N GLU A 443 30.81 11.91 3.58
CA GLU A 443 32.25 12.23 3.50
C GLU A 443 32.44 13.71 3.13
N LYS A 444 31.67 14.25 2.17
CA LYS A 444 31.69 15.70 1.88
C LYS A 444 31.22 16.58 3.04
N LEU A 445 30.20 16.15 3.80
CA LEU A 445 29.70 16.91 4.95
C LEU A 445 30.67 16.82 6.15
N MET A 446 31.31 15.67 6.35
CA MET A 446 32.37 15.50 7.36
C MET A 446 33.66 16.23 6.97
N ASP A 447 34.03 16.25 5.69
CA ASP A 447 35.18 17.01 5.18
C ASP A 447 34.98 18.52 5.31
N LEU A 448 33.76 19.01 5.07
CA LEU A 448 33.40 20.40 5.31
C LEU A 448 33.43 20.78 6.80
N THR A 449 33.25 19.82 7.71
CA THR A 449 33.30 20.06 9.16
C THR A 449 34.71 19.86 9.73
N LYS A 450 35.59 19.14 9.03
CA LYS A 450 36.99 18.90 9.41
C LYS A 450 37.98 19.94 8.87
N GLY A 451 37.54 20.86 8.00
CA GLY A 451 38.38 21.87 7.37
C GLY A 451 38.87 23.02 8.26
N GLU A 452 38.61 23.03 9.58
CA GLU A 452 38.90 24.21 10.44
C GLU A 452 39.72 23.94 11.71
N LYS A 453 40.42 22.81 11.86
CA LYS A 453 41.44 22.69 12.93
C LYS A 453 42.69 21.97 12.45
N GLY A 454 43.80 22.71 12.51
CA GLY A 454 45.14 22.21 12.27
C GLY A 454 45.74 21.45 13.46
N ASP A 455 46.71 20.64 13.07
CA ASP A 455 47.85 20.02 13.77
C ASP A 455 47.71 18.89 14.80
N ASP A 456 48.61 17.92 14.55
CA ASP A 456 49.34 17.01 15.43
C ASP A 456 48.59 15.99 16.27
N SER A 457 48.43 14.79 15.70
CA SER A 457 48.88 13.52 16.32
C SER A 457 48.80 12.40 15.30
N ALA A 458 49.96 11.99 14.79
CA ALA A 458 50.12 10.67 14.20
C ALA A 458 50.05 9.66 15.35
N ASP A 459 49.01 8.82 15.39
CA ASP A 459 49.10 7.45 15.93
C ASP A 459 47.86 6.61 15.54
N GLU A 460 48.16 5.50 14.87
CA GLU A 460 47.38 4.26 14.71
C GLU A 460 45.90 4.35 14.28
N CYS A 461 45.66 4.66 12.99
CA CYS A 461 44.48 4.13 12.31
C CYS A 461 44.78 2.69 11.88
N SER A 462 44.37 1.73 12.71
CA SER A 462 44.39 0.32 12.38
C SER A 462 43.68 0.07 11.05
N GLN A 463 44.45 -0.34 10.04
CA GLN A 463 43.95 -0.88 8.77
C GLN A 463 42.98 -2.03 9.07
N GLU A 464 41.69 -1.85 8.79
CA GLU A 464 40.77 -2.98 8.77
C GLU A 464 41.19 -3.92 7.62
N PRO A 465 41.44 -5.22 7.91
CA PRO A 465 41.77 -6.17 6.85
C PRO A 465 40.52 -6.41 5.98
N GLY A 466 40.71 -6.42 4.66
CA GLY A 466 39.65 -6.59 3.66
C GLY A 466 38.75 -7.82 3.86
N PRO A 467 37.61 -7.90 3.14
CA PRO A 467 36.52 -8.82 3.46
C PRO A 467 36.96 -10.27 3.26
N ARG A 468 37.34 -10.95 4.35
CA ARG A 468 37.41 -12.41 4.38
C ARG A 468 35.98 -12.94 4.41
N GLN A 469 35.57 -13.65 3.35
CA GLN A 469 34.29 -14.37 3.29
C GLN A 469 34.19 -15.33 4.50
N GLU A 470 33.35 -15.01 5.48
CA GLU A 470 33.05 -15.93 6.57
C GLU A 470 32.23 -17.10 6.01
N ARG A 471 32.74 -18.33 6.17
CA ARG A 471 31.99 -19.54 5.84
C ARG A 471 30.87 -19.73 6.86
N PHE A 472 29.65 -20.02 6.37
CA PHE A 472 28.46 -20.26 7.18
C PHE A 472 28.74 -21.28 8.30
N SER A 473 28.44 -20.92 9.55
CA SER A 473 28.61 -21.78 10.73
C SER A 473 27.43 -21.62 11.67
N TRP A 474 26.93 -22.71 12.25
CA TRP A 474 25.77 -22.71 13.16
C TRP A 474 25.97 -21.82 14.40
N ARG A 475 27.21 -21.55 14.80
CA ARG A 475 27.52 -20.61 15.89
C ARG A 475 27.20 -19.15 15.53
N LEU A 476 27.31 -18.80 14.24
CA LEU A 476 27.09 -17.44 13.72
C LEU A 476 25.61 -17.00 13.81
N LEU A 477 24.68 -17.95 13.93
CA LEU A 477 23.25 -17.66 14.14
C LEU A 477 22.97 -17.03 15.52
N PHE A 478 23.70 -17.44 16.55
CA PHE A 478 23.45 -17.03 17.94
C PHE A 478 24.50 -16.10 18.52
N VAL A 479 25.70 -16.07 17.95
CA VAL A 479 26.81 -15.21 18.38
C VAL A 479 27.50 -14.66 17.12
N PRO A 480 27.20 -13.42 16.71
CA PRO A 480 27.93 -12.78 15.63
C PRO A 480 29.36 -12.44 16.07
N SER A 481 30.33 -12.61 15.16
CA SER A 481 31.75 -12.36 15.43
C SER A 481 32.15 -10.88 15.36
N ARG A 482 31.29 -10.02 14.79
CA ARG A 482 31.57 -8.59 14.51
C ARG A 482 30.38 -7.70 14.85
N GLY A 483 30.66 -6.45 15.21
CA GLY A 483 29.64 -5.42 15.51
C GLY A 483 29.05 -4.72 14.28
N THR A 484 29.56 -5.00 13.08
CA THR A 484 29.10 -4.40 11.81
C THR A 484 28.45 -5.45 10.90
N PRO A 485 27.45 -5.07 10.07
CA PRO A 485 26.76 -6.01 9.19
C PRO A 485 27.71 -6.57 8.11
N THR A 486 27.62 -7.88 7.87
CA THR A 486 28.38 -8.62 6.84
C THR A 486 27.43 -9.27 5.83
N ASP A 487 27.93 -9.69 4.66
CA ASP A 487 27.10 -10.39 3.67
C ASP A 487 26.47 -11.68 4.24
N ALA A 488 27.15 -12.32 5.19
CA ALA A 488 26.66 -13.47 5.92
C ALA A 488 25.49 -13.10 6.86
N SER A 489 25.59 -12.00 7.63
CA SER A 489 24.47 -11.54 8.49
C SER A 489 23.26 -11.16 7.67
N GLY A 490 23.46 -10.47 6.54
CA GLY A 490 22.37 -10.12 5.62
C GLY A 490 21.69 -11.35 5.02
N THR A 491 22.44 -12.40 4.71
CA THR A 491 21.89 -13.67 4.20
C THR A 491 21.14 -14.45 5.29
N ILE A 492 21.66 -14.46 6.53
CA ILE A 492 20.97 -15.06 7.69
C ILE A 492 19.63 -14.36 7.93
N VAL A 493 19.61 -13.02 7.95
CA VAL A 493 18.39 -12.25 8.14
C VAL A 493 17.43 -12.46 6.97
N TYR A 494 17.91 -12.56 5.73
CA TYR A 494 17.06 -12.89 4.58
C TYR A 494 16.35 -14.24 4.74
N ILE A 495 17.08 -15.29 5.09
CA ILE A 495 16.52 -16.64 5.27
C ILE A 495 15.57 -16.68 6.45
N THR A 496 15.96 -16.09 7.58
CA THR A 496 15.12 -16.06 8.80
C THR A 496 13.88 -15.20 8.62
N ALA A 497 13.94 -14.09 7.86
CA ALA A 497 12.79 -13.28 7.48
C ALA A 497 11.81 -14.05 6.57
N ALA A 498 12.32 -14.89 5.66
CA ALA A 498 11.48 -15.77 4.85
C ALA A 498 10.80 -16.85 5.71
N VAL A 499 11.57 -17.50 6.61
CA VAL A 499 11.04 -18.54 7.52
C VAL A 499 9.98 -17.96 8.47
N ILE A 500 10.24 -16.82 9.10
CA ILE A 500 9.27 -16.20 10.02
C ILE A 500 8.01 -15.75 9.28
N SER A 501 8.12 -15.29 8.03
CA SER A 501 6.96 -14.95 7.21
C SER A 501 6.09 -16.18 6.95
N VAL A 502 6.68 -17.35 6.67
CA VAL A 502 5.95 -18.63 6.51
C VAL A 502 5.34 -19.10 7.84
N LEU A 503 6.06 -18.96 8.96
CA LEU A 503 5.51 -19.30 10.27
C LEU A 503 4.33 -18.41 10.64
N PHE A 504 4.40 -17.11 10.35
CA PHE A 504 3.30 -16.17 10.54
C PHE A 504 2.11 -16.49 9.64
N THR A 505 2.31 -16.85 8.36
CA THR A 505 1.18 -17.27 7.52
C THR A 505 0.52 -18.53 8.06
N LEU A 506 1.28 -19.55 8.46
CA LEU A 506 0.73 -20.77 9.07
C LEU A 506 -0.02 -20.47 10.37
N LEU A 507 0.55 -19.65 11.26
CA LEU A 507 -0.09 -19.25 12.50
C LEU A 507 -1.38 -18.47 12.25
N CYS A 508 -1.37 -17.53 11.30
CA CYS A 508 -2.56 -16.75 10.94
C CYS A 508 -3.66 -17.62 10.31
N ILE A 509 -3.30 -18.61 9.48
CA ILE A 509 -4.26 -19.58 8.93
C ILE A 509 -4.91 -20.37 10.06
N VAL A 510 -4.12 -20.87 11.02
CA VAL A 510 -4.67 -21.63 12.14
C VAL A 510 -5.63 -20.77 12.98
N LEU A 511 -5.24 -19.54 13.29
CA LEU A 511 -6.06 -18.61 14.06
C LEU A 511 -7.31 -18.16 13.31
N ALA A 512 -7.26 -18.02 11.98
CA ALA A 512 -8.42 -17.61 11.19
C ALA A 512 -9.45 -18.73 11.01
N VAL A 513 -9.00 -19.97 10.82
CA VAL A 513 -9.90 -21.12 10.55
C VAL A 513 -10.39 -21.79 11.84
N TRP A 514 -9.49 -22.03 12.80
CA TRP A 514 -9.80 -22.76 14.05
C TRP A 514 -9.76 -21.87 15.29
N GLY A 515 -9.88 -20.55 15.13
CA GLY A 515 -9.80 -19.60 16.24
C GLY A 515 -10.81 -19.87 17.36
N SER A 516 -12.04 -20.29 17.03
CA SER A 516 -13.04 -20.68 18.04
C SER A 516 -12.63 -21.92 18.83
N GLU A 517 -12.12 -22.95 18.16
CA GLU A 517 -11.65 -24.19 18.80
C GLU A 517 -10.43 -23.96 19.70
N VAL A 518 -9.56 -23.01 19.34
CA VAL A 518 -8.44 -22.56 20.17
C VAL A 518 -8.94 -21.87 21.45
N VAL A 519 -9.96 -21.00 21.34
CA VAL A 519 -10.56 -20.30 22.48
C VAL A 519 -11.34 -21.26 23.39
N GLU A 520 -12.00 -22.27 22.81
CA GLU A 520 -12.68 -23.35 23.54
C GLU A 520 -11.70 -24.32 24.23
N GLY A 521 -10.40 -24.19 23.97
CA GLY A 521 -9.35 -24.95 24.64
C GLY A 521 -9.11 -26.34 24.07
N GLN A 522 -9.42 -26.59 22.79
CA GLN A 522 -9.10 -27.87 22.15
C GLN A 522 -7.58 -28.10 22.12
N PRO A 523 -7.08 -29.23 22.67
CA PRO A 523 -5.65 -29.39 22.95
C PRO A 523 -4.79 -29.42 21.68
N ILE A 524 -5.30 -29.95 20.57
CA ILE A 524 -4.55 -30.09 19.32
C ILE A 524 -4.19 -28.71 18.76
N TRP A 525 -5.19 -27.84 18.57
CA TRP A 525 -4.98 -26.53 17.96
C TRP A 525 -4.22 -25.57 18.89
N VAL A 526 -4.46 -25.66 20.20
CA VAL A 526 -3.69 -24.90 21.19
C VAL A 526 -2.20 -25.28 21.12
N VAL A 527 -1.87 -26.58 21.08
CA VAL A 527 -0.48 -27.03 20.95
C VAL A 527 0.15 -26.56 19.64
N VAL A 528 -0.56 -26.66 18.52
CA VAL A 528 -0.08 -26.16 17.22
C VAL A 528 0.23 -24.66 17.28
N CYS A 529 -0.67 -23.84 17.82
CA CYS A 529 -0.47 -22.40 17.98
C CYS A 529 0.73 -22.07 18.88
N VAL A 530 0.91 -22.79 19.98
CA VAL A 530 2.03 -22.60 20.90
C VAL A 530 3.36 -22.96 20.23
N VAL A 531 3.42 -24.09 19.52
CA VAL A 531 4.63 -24.52 18.80
C VAL A 531 5.02 -23.50 17.72
N LEU A 532 4.06 -23.06 16.90
CA LEU A 532 4.32 -22.06 15.87
C LEU A 532 4.80 -20.73 16.48
N SER A 533 4.19 -20.30 17.60
CA SER A 533 4.57 -19.08 18.30
C SER A 533 5.97 -19.16 18.91
N LEU A 534 6.36 -20.31 19.47
CA LEU A 534 7.72 -20.56 19.99
C LEU A 534 8.77 -20.56 18.87
N LEU A 535 8.46 -21.15 17.71
CA LEU A 535 9.34 -21.12 16.53
C LEU A 535 9.49 -19.69 15.99
N SER A 536 8.41 -18.92 15.92
CA SER A 536 8.46 -17.51 15.54
C SER A 536 9.30 -16.69 16.53
N LEU A 537 9.15 -16.93 17.84
CA LEU A 537 9.95 -16.26 18.87
C LEU A 537 11.44 -16.58 18.73
N LEU A 538 11.79 -17.82 18.41
CA LEU A 538 13.17 -18.21 18.11
C LEU A 538 13.72 -17.43 16.91
N CYS A 539 12.95 -17.30 15.82
CA CYS A 539 13.36 -16.49 14.67
C CYS A 539 13.55 -15.00 15.03
N ILE A 540 12.67 -14.44 15.86
CA ILE A 540 12.79 -13.05 16.35
C ILE A 540 14.12 -12.88 17.12
N VAL A 541 14.43 -13.81 18.02
CA VAL A 541 15.67 -13.77 18.81
C VAL A 541 16.90 -13.88 17.91
N ILE A 542 16.86 -14.73 16.88
CA ILE A 542 17.97 -14.84 15.91
C ILE A 542 18.19 -13.50 15.20
N ILE A 543 17.12 -12.87 14.69
CA ILE A 543 17.22 -11.58 13.99
C ILE A 543 17.74 -10.50 14.94
N TRP A 544 17.21 -10.43 16.17
CA TRP A 544 17.59 -9.42 17.16
C TRP A 544 19.06 -9.51 17.56
N ARG A 545 19.68 -10.69 17.48
CA ARG A 545 21.10 -10.88 17.78
C ARG A 545 22.05 -10.52 16.65
N GLN A 546 21.57 -10.27 15.43
CA GLN A 546 22.45 -9.93 14.30
C GLN A 546 22.91 -8.45 14.37
N PRO A 547 24.09 -8.11 13.82
CA PRO A 547 24.60 -6.74 13.84
C PRO A 547 23.80 -5.82 12.90
N GLU A 548 23.36 -4.67 13.42
CA GLU A 548 22.61 -3.64 12.66
C GLU A 548 23.57 -2.67 11.94
N SER A 549 23.17 -2.19 10.76
CA SER A 549 23.82 -1.09 10.07
C SER A 549 23.75 0.22 10.87
N THR A 550 24.92 0.84 11.06
CA THR A 550 25.08 2.13 11.76
C THR A 550 24.88 3.35 10.85
N GLU A 551 24.53 3.18 9.58
CA GLU A 551 24.39 4.29 8.62
C GLU A 551 23.44 5.39 9.13
N ALA A 552 23.89 6.65 9.10
CA ALA A 552 23.08 7.80 9.47
C ALA A 552 22.02 8.08 8.39
N LEU A 553 20.74 8.13 8.79
CA LEU A 553 19.61 8.35 7.89
C LEU A 553 18.72 9.45 8.43
N THR A 554 18.13 10.23 7.53
CA THR A 554 17.17 11.30 7.86
C THR A 554 15.97 10.78 8.64
N PHE A 555 15.58 9.52 8.41
CA PHE A 555 14.52 8.84 9.15
C PHE A 555 14.89 7.36 9.35
N LYS A 556 14.68 6.86 10.57
CA LYS A 556 14.89 5.47 10.97
C LYS A 556 13.63 4.94 11.67
N VAL A 557 13.14 3.79 11.24
CA VAL A 557 12.07 3.05 11.91
C VAL A 557 12.54 2.72 13.34
N PRO A 558 11.76 3.07 14.37
CA PRO A 558 12.10 2.75 15.75
C PRO A 558 11.83 1.26 16.06
N LEU A 559 12.42 0.75 17.14
CA LEU A 559 12.12 -0.59 17.70
C LEU A 559 12.35 -1.75 16.72
N LEU A 560 13.46 -1.74 15.98
CA LEU A 560 13.91 -2.90 15.21
C LEU A 560 14.36 -4.05 16.13
N PRO A 561 14.07 -5.32 15.80
CA PRO A 561 13.31 -5.82 14.64
C PRO A 561 11.79 -5.92 14.87
N VAL A 562 11.30 -5.52 16.05
CA VAL A 562 9.90 -5.73 16.48
C VAL A 562 8.90 -5.05 15.56
N LEU A 563 9.12 -3.78 15.21
CA LEU A 563 8.13 -3.00 14.45
C LEU A 563 7.83 -3.59 13.06
N PRO A 564 8.82 -3.89 12.18
CA PRO A 564 8.55 -4.56 10.91
C PRO A 564 7.89 -5.94 11.08
N LEU A 565 8.29 -6.72 12.11
CA LEU A 565 7.74 -8.06 12.34
C LEU A 565 6.28 -8.02 12.79
N VAL A 566 5.91 -7.08 13.65
CA VAL A 566 4.51 -6.83 14.04
C VAL A 566 3.71 -6.37 12.82
N SER A 567 4.26 -5.50 11.97
CA SER A 567 3.61 -5.07 10.72
C SER A 567 3.32 -6.26 9.80
N ILE A 568 4.29 -7.15 9.58
CA ILE A 568 4.12 -8.36 8.76
C ILE A 568 3.03 -9.25 9.36
N PHE A 569 3.07 -9.51 10.67
CA PHE A 569 2.07 -10.36 11.33
C PHE A 569 0.66 -9.79 11.19
N VAL A 570 0.45 -8.51 11.52
CA VAL A 570 -0.87 -7.86 11.44
C VAL A 570 -1.39 -7.85 10.00
N ASN A 571 -0.54 -7.53 9.03
CA ASN A 571 -0.96 -7.52 7.62
C ASN A 571 -1.39 -8.90 7.13
N ILE A 572 -0.60 -9.94 7.41
CA ILE A 572 -0.93 -11.32 7.06
C ILE A 572 -2.22 -11.74 7.77
N TYR A 573 -2.39 -11.40 9.04
CA TYR A 573 -3.58 -11.76 9.79
C TYR A 573 -4.86 -11.11 9.21
N LEU A 574 -4.80 -9.83 8.85
CA LEU A 574 -5.90 -9.13 8.18
C LEU A 574 -6.20 -9.73 6.79
N MET A 575 -5.19 -10.17 6.04
CA MET A 575 -5.40 -10.88 4.77
C MET A 575 -6.20 -12.18 4.95
N MET A 576 -6.04 -12.87 6.07
CA MET A 576 -6.76 -14.13 6.34
C MET A 576 -8.23 -13.92 6.72
N GLN A 577 -8.68 -12.67 6.94
CA GLN A 577 -10.08 -12.36 7.26
C GLN A 577 -11.00 -12.20 6.04
N PHE A 578 -10.43 -12.25 4.83
CA PHE A 578 -11.19 -12.16 3.59
C PHE A 578 -11.72 -13.51 3.13
N ASP A 579 -12.86 -13.49 2.44
CA ASP A 579 -13.52 -14.69 1.93
C ASP A 579 -12.72 -15.40 0.82
N LEU A 580 -12.96 -16.70 0.68
CA LEU A 580 -12.36 -17.54 -0.36
C LEU A 580 -12.59 -17.00 -1.78
N ALA A 581 -13.75 -16.39 -2.03
CA ALA A 581 -14.06 -15.77 -3.32
C ALA A 581 -13.07 -14.66 -3.68
N THR A 582 -12.66 -13.84 -2.70
CA THR A 582 -11.69 -12.76 -2.91
C THR A 582 -10.30 -13.32 -3.20
N TRP A 583 -9.90 -14.39 -2.50
CA TRP A 583 -8.67 -15.13 -2.78
C TRP A 583 -8.63 -15.73 -4.18
N CYS A 584 -9.73 -16.32 -4.65
CA CYS A 584 -9.84 -16.82 -6.02
C CYS A 584 -9.64 -15.71 -7.06
N ARG A 585 -10.26 -14.54 -6.87
CA ARG A 585 -10.09 -13.37 -7.76
C ARG A 585 -8.64 -12.89 -7.78
N PHE A 586 -8.03 -12.80 -6.61
CA PHE A 586 -6.62 -12.41 -6.47
C PHE A 586 -5.69 -13.42 -7.17
N ALA A 587 -5.96 -14.73 -7.04
CA ALA A 587 -5.20 -15.77 -7.71
C ALA A 587 -5.29 -15.68 -9.25
N VAL A 588 -6.49 -15.39 -9.80
CA VAL A 588 -6.67 -15.17 -11.25
C VAL A 588 -5.85 -13.98 -11.73
N TRP A 589 -5.86 -12.87 -10.99
CA TRP A 589 -5.04 -11.71 -11.32
C TRP A 589 -3.54 -12.01 -11.29
N MET A 590 -3.08 -12.74 -10.27
CA MET A 590 -1.68 -13.16 -10.18
C MET A 590 -1.29 -14.10 -11.32
N ALA A 591 -2.18 -15.00 -11.75
CA ALA A 591 -1.94 -15.88 -12.89
C ALA A 591 -1.73 -15.09 -14.20
N ILE A 592 -2.52 -14.04 -14.44
CA ILE A 592 -2.35 -13.13 -15.59
C ILE A 592 -0.97 -12.44 -15.52
N GLY A 593 -0.59 -11.92 -14.35
CA GLY A 593 0.71 -11.30 -14.14
C GLY A 593 1.87 -12.25 -14.41
N PHE A 594 1.82 -13.45 -13.84
CA PHE A 594 2.85 -14.45 -14.07
C PHE A 594 2.95 -14.87 -15.53
N LEU A 595 1.82 -14.98 -16.24
CA LEU A 595 1.83 -15.25 -17.68
C LEU A 595 2.59 -14.15 -18.44
N ILE A 596 2.36 -12.89 -18.13
CA ILE A 596 3.09 -11.76 -18.74
C ILE A 596 4.58 -11.80 -18.36
N TYR A 597 4.92 -12.05 -17.10
CA TYR A 597 6.30 -12.09 -16.63
C TYR A 597 7.10 -13.23 -17.28
N PHE A 598 6.57 -14.46 -17.29
CA PHE A 598 7.27 -15.59 -17.87
C PHE A 598 7.30 -15.57 -19.40
N ALA A 599 6.28 -15.01 -20.06
CA ALA A 599 6.26 -14.86 -21.51
C ALA A 599 7.19 -13.74 -22.02
N TYR A 600 7.23 -12.60 -21.32
CA TYR A 600 7.92 -11.39 -21.77
C TYR A 600 8.98 -10.89 -20.79
N GLY A 601 8.59 -10.61 -19.54
CA GLY A 601 9.42 -9.89 -18.56
C GLY A 601 10.78 -10.53 -18.27
N ILE A 602 10.80 -11.83 -18.01
CA ILE A 602 12.04 -12.57 -17.65
C ILE A 602 13.11 -12.54 -18.76
N ARG A 603 12.69 -12.45 -20.03
CA ARG A 603 13.59 -12.42 -21.19
C ARG A 603 14.06 -11.01 -21.53
N ASN A 604 13.25 -10.01 -21.21
CA ASN A 604 13.44 -8.63 -21.64
C ASN A 604 13.89 -7.67 -20.52
N SER A 605 14.03 -8.20 -19.30
CA SER A 605 14.61 -7.52 -18.13
C SER A 605 15.95 -6.86 -18.48
N SER A 606 16.10 -5.59 -18.10
CA SER A 606 17.29 -4.77 -18.33
C SER A 606 18.53 -5.36 -17.65
N GLU A 607 18.36 -5.89 -16.43
CA GLU A 607 19.43 -6.58 -15.68
C GLU A 607 19.83 -7.91 -16.36
N ALA A 608 18.92 -8.57 -17.07
CA ALA A 608 19.25 -9.71 -17.92
C ALA A 608 20.18 -9.33 -19.08
N GLN A 609 19.98 -8.14 -19.66
CA GLN A 609 20.76 -7.64 -20.79
C GLN A 609 22.17 -7.22 -20.36
N LYS A 610 22.34 -6.66 -19.16
CA LYS A 610 23.67 -6.35 -18.60
C LYS A 610 24.52 -7.58 -18.33
N TYR A 611 23.89 -8.72 -18.04
CA TYR A 611 24.58 -10.00 -17.79
C TYR A 611 24.96 -10.77 -19.06
N LYS A 612 24.49 -10.34 -20.24
CA LYS A 612 25.07 -10.85 -21.50
C LYS A 612 26.46 -10.26 -21.60
N PRO A 613 27.53 -11.07 -21.65
CA PRO A 613 28.87 -10.54 -21.88
C PRO A 613 28.81 -9.71 -23.15
N HIS A 614 29.18 -8.44 -23.06
CA HIS A 614 29.49 -7.63 -24.23
C HIS A 614 30.43 -8.47 -25.09
N ASP A 615 30.00 -8.81 -26.30
CA ASP A 615 30.92 -9.30 -27.32
C ASP A 615 32.10 -8.34 -27.32
N ARG A 616 33.28 -8.91 -27.05
CA ARG A 616 34.56 -8.21 -26.99
C ARG A 616 34.62 -7.21 -28.14
N ALA A 617 34.95 -5.97 -27.80
CA ALA A 617 35.29 -4.91 -28.71
C ALA A 617 35.93 -5.44 -30.01
N LYS A 618 35.20 -5.35 -31.13
CA LYS A 618 35.86 -5.17 -32.42
C LYS A 618 36.30 -3.71 -32.46
N ALA A 619 37.39 -3.41 -31.75
CA ALA A 619 38.21 -2.28 -32.11
C ALA A 619 38.71 -2.54 -33.55
N PRO A 620 38.55 -1.62 -34.50
CA PRO A 620 39.22 -1.75 -35.78
C PRO A 620 40.73 -1.71 -35.50
N ILE A 621 41.41 -2.82 -35.80
CA ILE A 621 42.87 -2.90 -35.80
C ILE A 621 43.33 -1.89 -36.86
N HIS A 622 43.83 -0.74 -36.40
CA HIS A 622 44.58 0.17 -37.25
C HIS A 622 45.85 -0.60 -37.65
N LYS A 623 45.92 -1.08 -38.89
CA LYS A 623 47.17 -1.54 -39.48
C LYS A 623 48.08 -0.31 -39.60
N SER A 624 49.14 -0.30 -38.79
CA SER A 624 50.31 0.53 -39.01
C SER A 624 51.00 0.05 -40.28
N GLU A 625 50.80 0.74 -41.40
CA GLU A 625 51.71 0.63 -42.55
C GLU A 625 53.03 1.29 -42.16
N ALA A 626 54.07 0.47 -42.08
CA ALA A 626 55.45 0.93 -41.98
C ALA A 626 55.90 1.41 -43.38
N GLU A 627 56.28 2.69 -43.48
CA GLU A 627 57.08 3.19 -44.60
C GLU A 627 58.46 2.52 -44.57
N PRO A 628 58.98 1.99 -45.70
CA PRO A 628 60.35 1.55 -45.79
C PRO A 628 61.27 2.75 -46.04
N MET A 629 62.25 2.93 -45.14
CA MET A 629 63.47 3.68 -45.44
C MET A 629 64.23 2.98 -46.57
N THR A 630 64.45 3.68 -47.67
CA THR A 630 65.51 3.35 -48.65
C THR A 630 66.38 4.58 -48.87
N ALA A 631 67.65 4.40 -48.51
CA ALA A 631 68.90 4.96 -49.05
C ALA A 631 68.97 6.45 -49.44
#